data_AF-A0A6B3G214-F1
#
_entry.id   AF-A0A6B3G214-F1
#
_cell.length_a   1.000
_cell.length_b   1.000
_cell.length_c   1.000
_cell.angle_alpha   90.00
_cell.angle_beta   90.00
_cell.angle_gamma   90.00
#
_symmetry.space_group_name_H-M   'P 1'
#
loop_
_entity.id
_entity.type
_entity.pdbx_description
1 polymer ?
#
loop_
_entity_poly.entity_id
_entity_poly.type
_entity_poly.pdbx_seq_one_letter_code
_entity_poly.pdbx_strand_id
1 'polypeptide(L)'
;ATTVDEIAERAGVAKGTVYYNFKSKTELFEELLRHGVGLLTASLRAAAEESEERGGTRVEALDAMIRAGLAFIDRYPAFTQLYV
;
A
#
# COMPACT_ATOMS: atom_id res chain seq x y z
N ALA A 1 16.93 -10.50 -6.93
CA ALA A 1 16.05 -11.17 -5.95
C ALA A 1 16.47 -10.72 -4.56
N THR A 2 15.55 -10.23 -3.73
CA THR A 2 15.83 -9.73 -2.37
C THR A 2 15.80 -10.89 -1.36
N THR A 3 16.73 -10.93 -0.41
CA THR A 3 16.77 -11.97 0.64
C THR A 3 16.16 -11.49 1.96
N VAL A 4 15.73 -12.44 2.81
CA VAL A 4 15.22 -12.13 4.17
C VAL A 4 16.32 -11.50 5.04
N ASP A 5 17.59 -11.84 4.77
CA ASP A 5 18.74 -11.29 5.48
C ASP A 5 18.94 -9.81 5.13
N GLU A 6 18.88 -9.46 3.85
CA GLU A 6 18.92 -8.06 3.39
C GLU A 6 17.75 -7.23 3.94
N ILE A 7 16.56 -7.85 4.10
CA ILE A 7 15.39 -7.19 4.69
C ILE A 7 15.65 -6.92 6.18
N ALA A 8 16.13 -7.91 6.92
CA ALA A 8 16.42 -7.77 8.35
C ALA A 8 17.50 -6.71 8.61
N GLU A 9 18.58 -6.73 7.82
CA GLU A 9 19.66 -5.75 7.88
C GLU A 9 19.15 -4.33 7.62
N ARG A 10 18.39 -4.11 6.55
CA ARG A 10 17.82 -2.80 6.22
C ARG A 10 16.80 -2.31 7.23
N ALA A 11 16.03 -3.22 7.83
CA ALA A 11 15.06 -2.89 8.87
C ALA A 11 15.69 -2.69 10.25
N GLY A 12 16.99 -2.98 10.43
CA GLY A 12 17.67 -2.89 11.71
C GLY A 12 17.18 -3.91 12.74
N VAL A 13 16.66 -5.05 12.29
CA VAL A 13 16.11 -6.11 13.15
C VAL A 13 16.88 -7.42 12.96
N ALA A 14 16.79 -8.32 13.95
CA ALA A 14 17.37 -9.65 13.81
C ALA A 14 16.59 -10.48 12.77
N LYS A 15 17.29 -11.36 12.05
CA LYS A 15 16.68 -12.33 11.11
C LYS A 15 15.54 -13.12 11.77
N GLY A 16 15.73 -13.56 13.01
CA GLY A 16 14.71 -14.28 13.79
C GLY A 16 13.45 -13.46 14.02
N THR A 17 13.55 -12.14 14.16
CA THR A 17 12.40 -11.23 14.28
C THR A 17 11.55 -11.24 13.01
N VAL A 18 12.18 -11.30 11.83
CA VAL A 18 11.45 -11.38 10.56
C VAL A 18 10.69 -12.71 10.46
N TYR A 19 11.33 -13.84 10.76
CA TYR A 19 10.66 -15.15 10.73
C TYR A 19 9.60 -15.35 11.81
N TYR A 20 9.71 -14.64 12.93
CA TYR A 20 8.67 -14.62 13.95
C TYR A 20 7.39 -13.96 13.45
N ASN A 21 7.51 -12.86 12.70
CA ASN A 21 6.37 -12.11 12.16
C ASN A 21 5.87 -12.65 10.82
N PHE A 22 6.74 -13.27 10.03
CA PHE A 22 6.42 -13.81 8.71
C PHE A 22 7.03 -15.20 8.57
N LYS A 23 6.20 -16.25 8.67
CA LYS A 23 6.65 -17.65 8.70
C LYS A 23 7.18 -18.11 7.35
N SER A 24 6.83 -17.42 6.26
CA SER A 24 7.31 -17.71 4.91
C SER A 24 7.47 -16.45 4.07
N LYS A 25 8.22 -16.56 2.97
CA LYS A 25 8.30 -15.49 1.96
C LYS A 25 6.93 -15.18 1.33
N THR A 26 6.08 -16.18 1.20
CA THR A 26 4.71 -16.02 0.68
C THR A 26 3.87 -15.18 1.64
N GLU A 27 3.90 -15.49 2.94
CA GLU A 27 3.17 -14.72 3.96
C GLU A 27 3.67 -13.27 4.04
N LEU A 28 4.99 -13.06 3.97
CA LEU A 28 5.57 -11.71 3.89
C LEU A 28 5.01 -10.93 2.69
N PHE A 29 4.90 -11.59 1.54
CA PHE A 29 4.39 -10.97 0.32
C PHE A 29 2.88 -10.69 0.40
N GLU A 30 2.09 -11.62 0.95
CA GLU A 30 0.66 -11.42 1.18
C GLU A 30 0.38 -10.25 2.13
N GLU A 31 1.17 -10.11 3.20
CA GLU A 31 1.04 -8.99 4.13
C GLU A 31 1.48 -7.66 3.50
N LEU A 32 2.50 -7.67 2.64
CA LEU A 32 2.88 -6.50 1.84
C LEU A 32 1.73 -6.06 0.91
N LEU A 33 1.09 -7.01 0.23
CA LEU A 33 -0.08 -6.76 -0.61
C LEU A 33 -1.25 -6.20 0.20
N ARG A 34 -1.60 -6.86 1.31
CA ARG A 34 -2.66 -6.44 2.22
C ARG A 34 -2.43 -5.01 2.72
N HIS A 35 -1.20 -4.70 3.12
CA HIS A 35 -0.82 -3.38 3.58
C HIS A 35 -1.02 -2.33 2.50
N GLY A 36 -0.50 -2.56 1.28
CA GLY A 36 -0.64 -1.59 0.19
C GLY A 36 -2.08 -1.41 -0.29
N VAL A 37 -2.89 -2.48 -0.33
CA VAL A 37 -4.35 -2.37 -0.61
C VAL A 37 -5.04 -1.55 0.48
N GLY A 38 -4.64 -1.70 1.74
CA GLY A 38 -5.13 -0.88 2.84
C GLY A 38 -4.82 0.60 2.65
N LEU A 39 -3.58 0.94 2.28
CA LEU A 39 -3.17 2.31 2.00
C LEU A 39 -3.93 2.92 0.81
N LEU A 40 -4.10 2.15 -0.28
CA LEU A 40 -4.89 2.59 -1.43
C LEU A 40 -6.33 2.87 -1.02
N THR A 41 -6.96 1.94 -0.31
CA THR A 41 -8.35 2.08 0.16
C THR A 41 -8.52 3.31 1.04
N ALA A 42 -7.58 3.55 1.96
CA ALA A 42 -7.58 4.73 2.82
C ALA A 42 -7.47 6.03 2.00
N SER A 43 -6.58 6.07 1.00
CA SER A 43 -6.41 7.20 0.09
C SER A 43 -7.69 7.51 -0.70
N LEU A 44 -8.33 6.49 -1.27
CA LEU A 44 -9.57 6.64 -2.03
C LEU A 44 -10.72 7.14 -1.14
N ARG A 45 -10.84 6.59 0.07
CA ARG A 45 -11.86 7.01 1.03
C ARG A 45 -11.66 8.48 1.45
N ALA A 46 -10.43 8.87 1.80
CA ALA A 46 -10.13 10.24 2.17
C ALA A 46 -10.47 11.23 1.04
N ALA A 47 -10.16 10.88 -0.21
CA ALA A 47 -10.49 11.73 -1.36
C ALA A 47 -12.00 11.90 -1.58
N ALA A 48 -12.79 10.84 -1.33
CA ALA A 48 -14.24 10.91 -1.39
C ALA A 48 -14.81 11.77 -0.25
N GLU A 49 -14.37 11.53 0.98
CA GLU A 49 -14.79 12.28 2.18
C GLU A 49 -14.46 13.78 2.03
N GLU A 50 -13.25 14.13 1.57
CA GLU A 50 -12.86 15.52 1.31
C GLU A 50 -13.72 16.19 0.22
N SER A 51 -14.15 15.43 -0.79
CA SER A 51 -15.08 15.95 -1.81
C SER A 51 -16.46 16.23 -1.22
N GLU A 52 -16.96 15.35 -0.34
CA GLU A 52 -18.25 15.52 0.32
C GLU A 52 -18.24 16.70 1.31
N GLU A 53 -17.17 16.86 2.09
CA GLU A 53 -17.00 17.97 3.04
C GLU A 53 -17.00 19.34 2.36
N ARG A 54 -16.50 19.40 1.12
CA ARG A 54 -16.53 20.61 0.28
C ARG A 54 -17.88 20.84 -0.42
N GLY A 55 -18.87 19.98 -0.18
CA GLY A 55 -20.18 20.05 -0.84
C GLY A 55 -20.17 19.60 -2.30
N GLY A 56 -19.16 18.80 -2.70
CA GLY A 56 -19.00 18.30 -4.06
C GLY A 56 -20.07 17.29 -4.46
N THR A 57 -20.31 17.19 -5.76
CA THR A 57 -21.18 16.21 -6.39
C THR A 57 -20.57 14.80 -6.37
N ARG A 58 -21.40 13.78 -6.64
CA ARG A 58 -20.93 12.40 -6.79
C ARG A 58 -19.89 12.23 -7.91
N VAL A 59 -19.99 13.03 -8.97
CA VAL A 59 -19.03 13.00 -10.09
C VAL A 59 -17.69 13.57 -9.64
N GLU A 60 -17.68 14.64 -8.85
CA GLU A 60 -16.46 15.22 -8.27
C GLU A 60 -15.81 14.26 -7.26
N ALA A 61 -16.60 13.53 -6.47
CA ALA A 61 -16.07 12.49 -5.59
C ALA A 61 -15.38 11.35 -6.37
N LEU A 62 -15.99 10.90 -7.49
CA LEU A 62 -15.38 9.91 -8.36
C LEU A 62 -14.09 10.43 -9.03
N ASP A 63 -14.08 11.67 -9.50
CA ASP A 63 -12.87 12.31 -10.06
C ASP A 63 -11.75 12.38 -9.01
N ALA A 64 -12.08 12.78 -7.77
CA ALA A 64 -11.14 12.83 -6.66
C ALA A 64 -10.57 11.44 -6.32
N MET A 65 -11.41 10.40 -6.27
CA MET A 65 -10.97 9.02 -6.06
C MET A 65 -10.04 8.53 -7.18
N ILE A 66 -10.36 8.78 -8.45
CA ILE A 66 -9.51 8.40 -9.58
C ILE A 66 -8.15 9.09 -9.49
N ARG A 67 -8.13 10.41 -9.21
CA ARG A 67 -6.88 11.17 -9.00
C ARG A 67 -6.06 10.59 -7.85
N ALA A 68 -6.69 10.27 -6.73
CA ALA A 68 -6.03 9.67 -5.58
C ALA A 68 -5.44 8.29 -5.90
N GLY A 69 -6.14 7.48 -6.70
CA GLY A 69 -5.64 6.19 -7.19
C GLY A 69 -4.42 6.35 -8.11
N LEU A 70 -4.46 7.28 -9.07
CA LEU A 70 -3.33 7.56 -9.96
C LEU A 70 -2.12 8.11 -9.18
N ALA A 71 -2.36 9.03 -8.23
CA ALA A 71 -1.31 9.56 -7.36
C ALA A 71 -0.71 8.48 -6.46
N PHE A 72 -1.50 7.50 -6.03
CA PHE A 72 -1.00 6.35 -5.28
C PHE A 72 -0.07 5.48 -6.13
N ILE A 73 -0.45 5.21 -7.38
CA ILE A 73 0.38 4.45 -8.33
C ILE A 73 1.71 5.17 -8.59
N ASP A 74 1.69 6.48 -8.79
CA ASP A 74 2.88 7.30 -8.99
C ASP A 74 3.79 7.32 -7.76
N ARG A 75 3.22 7.38 -6.55
CA ARG A 75 3.96 7.38 -5.29
C ARG A 75 4.55 6.02 -4.92
N TYR A 76 3.87 4.93 -5.27
CA TYR A 76 4.25 3.56 -4.91
C TYR A 76 4.40 2.64 -6.14
N PRO A 77 5.32 2.94 -7.08
CA PRO A 77 5.50 2.14 -8.29
C PRO A 77 5.97 0.71 -8.00
N ALA A 78 6.67 0.50 -6.88
CA ALA A 78 7.07 -0.84 -6.45
C ALA A 78 5.87 -1.70 -6.04
N PHE A 79 4.77 -1.11 -5.56
CA PHE A 79 3.57 -1.85 -5.18
C PHE A 79 2.83 -2.38 -6.42
N THR A 80 2.73 -1.58 -7.48
CA THR A 80 2.11 -2.04 -8.74
C THR A 80 2.92 -3.16 -9.40
N GLN A 81 4.24 -3.14 -9.24
CA GLN A 81 5.11 -4.24 -9.70
C GLN A 81 4.88 -5.56 -8.95
N LEU A 82 4.26 -5.56 -7.77
CA LEU A 82 3.93 -6.81 -7.06
C LEU A 82 2.80 -7.59 -7.75
N TYR A 83 2.03 -6.96 -8.64
CA TYR A 83 0.91 -7.62 -9.34
C TYR A 83 1.31 -8.27 -10.67
N VAL A 84 2.54 -8.07 -11.15
CA VAL A 84 3.02 -8.49 -12.49
C VAL A 84 4.11 -9.54 -12.34
#